data_AF-A0A3L7XYC2-F1
#
_entry.id   AF-A0A3L7XYC2-F1
#
_cell.length_a   1.000
_cell.length_b   1.000
_cell.length_c   1.000
_cell.angle_alpha   90.00
_cell.angle_beta   90.00
_cell.angle_gamma   90.00
#
_symmetry.space_group_name_H-M   'P 1'
#
loop_
_entity.id
_entity.type
_entity.pdbx_description
1 polymer ?
#
loop_
_entity_poly.entity_id
_entity_poly.type
_entity_poly.pdbx_seq_one_letter_code
_entity_poly.pdbx_strand_id
1 'polypeptide(L)' 'MPLLGSAALSAACNAVLAWRNQRVEADGAVPAAGVLLGLAPDGALQLRTDAGQILTLHSGSLRRTG' A
#
# COMPACT_ATOMS: atom_id res chain seq x y z
N MET A 1 -3.15 -4.42 -27.65
CA MET A 1 -3.07 -4.99 -26.29
C MET A 1 -4.21 -4.37 -25.49
N PRO A 2 -5.08 -5.14 -24.81
CA PRO A 2 -6.14 -4.54 -24.01
C PRO A 2 -5.48 -3.77 -22.85
N LEU A 3 -5.84 -2.49 -22.71
CA LEU A 3 -5.49 -1.71 -21.53
C LEU A 3 -6.29 -2.28 -20.36
N LEU A 4 -5.60 -2.82 -19.36
CA LEU A 4 -6.23 -3.22 -18.11
C LEU A 4 -6.93 -1.98 -17.53
N GLY A 5 -8.22 -2.08 -17.22
CA GLY A 5 -8.87 -1.07 -16.40
C GLY A 5 -8.13 -0.92 -15.06
N SER A 6 -8.19 0.26 -14.45
CA SER A 6 -7.46 0.61 -13.23
C SER A 6 -7.63 -0.42 -12.10
N ALA A 7 -8.83 -1.00 -11.94
CA ALA A 7 -9.10 -2.07 -10.99
C ALA A 7 -8.34 -3.38 -11.31
N ALA A 8 -8.28 -3.78 -12.57
CA ALA A 8 -7.58 -5.00 -12.99
C ALA A 8 -6.06 -4.85 -12.88
N LEU A 9 -5.54 -3.64 -13.16
CA LEU A 9 -4.12 -3.32 -12.94
C LEU A 9 -3.77 -3.35 -11.45
N SER A 10 -4.56 -2.71 -10.60
CA SER A 10 -4.37 -2.73 -9.14
C SER A 10 -4.37 -4.17 -8.61
N ALA A 11 -5.29 -5.02 -9.06
CA ALA A 11 -5.32 -6.44 -8.68
C ALA A 11 -4.04 -7.18 -9.09
N ALA A 12 -3.54 -6.95 -10.31
CA ALA A 12 -2.30 -7.55 -10.79
C ALA A 12 -1.07 -7.08 -9.98
N CYS A 13 -0.96 -5.77 -9.67
CA CYS A 13 0.09 -5.24 -8.81
C CYS A 13 0.03 -5.83 -7.39
N ASN A 14 -1.18 -5.95 -6.84
CA ASN A 14 -1.42 -6.53 -5.52
C ASN A 14 -1.09 -8.01 -5.42
N ALA A 15 -1.06 -8.74 -6.55
CA ALA A 15 -0.65 -10.14 -6.60
C ALA A 15 0.87 -10.32 -6.47
N VAL A 16 1.66 -9.32 -6.86
CA VAL A 16 3.14 -9.37 -6.88
C VAL A 16 3.79 -8.46 -5.85
N LEU A 17 3.01 -7.71 -5.06
CA LEU A 17 3.51 -6.77 -4.07
C LEU A 17 4.21 -7.50 -2.91
N ALA A 18 5.54 -7.47 -2.91
CA ALA A 18 6.38 -8.28 -2.02
C ALA A 18 6.09 -8.08 -0.52
N TRP A 19 5.76 -6.86 -0.10
CA TRP A 19 5.53 -6.52 1.32
C TRP A 19 4.05 -6.50 1.72
N ARG A 20 3.17 -7.03 0.86
CA ARG A 20 1.74 -7.12 1.18
C ARG A 20 1.51 -7.99 2.41
N ASN A 21 0.62 -7.54 3.28
CA ASN A 21 0.30 -8.12 4.59
C ASN A 21 1.49 -8.14 5.57
N GLN A 22 2.59 -7.43 5.28
CA GLN A 22 3.70 -7.27 6.20
C GLN A 22 3.57 -5.98 7.00
N ARG A 23 4.18 -5.98 8.18
CA ARG A 23 4.33 -4.80 9.01
C ARG A 23 5.38 -3.87 8.39
N VAL A 24 5.00 -2.61 8.18
CA VAL A 24 5.86 -1.57 7.62
C VAL A 24 5.67 -0.28 8.40
N GLU A 25 6.66 0.59 8.30
CA GLU A 25 6.57 1.98 8.72
C GLU A 25 6.63 2.84 7.46
N ALA A 26 5.66 3.74 7.33
CA ALA A 26 5.59 4.71 6.26
C ALA A 26 6.23 6.02 6.74
N ASP A 27 7.30 6.43 6.06
CA ASP A 27 7.86 7.77 6.17
C ASP A 27 7.21 8.66 5.10
N GLY A 28 6.45 9.64 5.57
CA GLY A 28 5.74 10.62 4.75
C GLY A 28 5.39 11.85 5.59
N ALA A 29 4.46 12.68 5.12
CA ALA A 29 4.01 13.87 5.87
C ALA A 29 3.44 13.52 7.25
N VAL A 30 2.88 12.31 7.40
CA VAL A 30 2.45 11.74 8.67
C VAL A 30 3.08 10.36 8.81
N PRO A 31 4.12 10.22 9.66
CA PRO A 31 4.71 8.92 9.94
C PRO A 31 3.68 7.96 10.54
N ALA A 32 3.62 6.73 10.03
CA ALA A 32 2.66 5.74 10.51
C ALA A 32 3.26 4.32 10.46
N ALA A 33 2.99 3.53 11.49
CA ALA A 33 3.29 2.10 11.52
C ALA A 33 2.00 1.29 11.33
N GLY A 34 2.09 0.19 10.59
CA GLY A 34 0.93 -0.66 10.33
C GLY A 34 1.20 -1.83 9.40
N VAL A 35 0.13 -2.43 8.90
CA VAL A 35 0.16 -3.54 7.94
C VAL A 35 -0.15 -3.03 6.54
N LEU A 36 0.73 -3.29 5.58
CA LEU A 36 0.53 -2.91 4.19
C LEU A 36 -0.56 -3.79 3.56
N LEU A 37 -1.69 -3.21 3.16
CA LEU A 37 -2.80 -3.97 2.58
C LEU A 37 -2.64 -4.20 1.08
N GLY A 38 -2.07 -3.23 0.37
CA GLY A 38 -1.95 -3.26 -1.09
C GLY A 38 -1.96 -1.86 -1.73
N LEU A 39 -2.24 -1.83 -3.04
CA LEU A 39 -2.52 -0.65 -3.82
C LEU A 39 -4.03 -0.52 -4.08
N ALA A 40 -4.55 0.69 -3.98
CA ALA A 40 -5.88 1.07 -4.44
C ALA A 40 -5.94 1.17 -5.98
N PRO A 41 -7.14 1.24 -6.61
CA PRO A 41 -7.28 1.36 -8.06
C PRO A 41 -6.62 2.60 -8.68
N ASP A 42 -6.43 3.65 -7.90
CA ASP A 42 -5.73 4.88 -8.30
C ASP A 42 -4.20 4.78 -8.18
N GLY A 43 -3.68 3.65 -7.67
CA GLY A 43 -2.25 3.40 -7.47
C GLY A 43 -1.72 3.80 -6.09
N ALA A 44 -2.54 4.37 -5.21
CA ALA A 44 -2.12 4.74 -3.86
C ALA A 44 -1.94 3.51 -2.96
N LEU A 45 -0.96 3.54 -2.06
CA LEU A 45 -0.75 2.46 -1.11
C LEU A 45 -1.74 2.56 0.05
N GLN A 46 -2.34 1.43 0.42
CA GLN A 46 -3.23 1.33 1.57
C GLN A 46 -2.52 0.67 2.74
N LEU A 47 -2.42 1.39 3.85
CA LEU A 47 -1.80 0.93 5.09
C LEU A 47 -2.88 0.88 6.18
N ARG A 48 -3.06 -0.26 6.83
CA ARG A 48 -3.85 -0.33 8.07
C ARG A 48 -2.94 -0.03 9.25
N THR A 49 -3.11 1.12 9.88
CA THR A 49 -2.32 1.53 11.05
C THR A 49 -2.62 0.66 12.26
N ASP A 50 -1.74 0.71 13.26
CA ASP A 50 -1.94 0.03 14.55
C ASP A 50 -3.19 0.51 15.30
N ALA A 51 -3.64 1.74 15.04
CA ALA A 51 -4.89 2.29 15.55
C ALA A 51 -6.14 1.76 14.81
N GLY A 52 -5.97 0.88 13.82
CA GLY A 52 -7.06 0.29 13.03
C GLY A 52 -7.57 1.18 11.89
N GLN A 53 -6.96 2.34 11.65
CA GLN A 53 -7.32 3.25 10.57
C GLN A 53 -6.69 2.78 9.24
N ILE A 54 -7.38 3.03 8.12
CA ILE A 54 -6.79 2.83 6.79
C ILE A 54 -6.28 4.18 6.29
N LEU A 55 -4.96 4.27 6.10
CA LEU A 55 -4.30 5.40 5.45
C LEU A 55 -4.06 5.10 3.97
N THR A 56 -4.35 6.08 3.13
CA THR A 56 -4.08 6.05 1.69
C THR A 56 -2.91 6.97 1.38
N LEU A 57 -1.79 6.39 0.95
CA LEU A 57 -0.51 7.06 0.73
C LEU A 57 -0.25 7.19 -0.77
N HIS A 58 -0.19 8.42 -1.27
CA HIS A 58 0.08 8.72 -2.68
C HIS A 58 1.57 8.89 -2.97
N SER A 59 2.38 9.09 -1.93
CA SER A 59 3.84 9.25 -2.01
C SER A 59 4.48 8.97 -0.65
N GLY A 60 5.80 8.77 -0.66
CA GLY A 60 6.60 8.50 0.54
C GLY A 60 7.46 7.25 0.38
N SER A 61 8.05 6.82 1.49
CA SER A 61 8.90 5.63 1.57
C SER A 61 8.35 4.66 2.59
N LEU A 62 8.52 3.36 2.33
CA LEU A 62 8.22 2.32 3.30
C LEU A 62 9.54 1.72 3.81
N ARG A 63 9.62 1.48 5.12
CA ARG A 63 10.68 0.71 5.74
C ARG A 63 10.10 -0.51 6.45
N ARG A 64 10.82 -1.63 6.38
CA ARG A 64 10.44 -2.84 7.10
C ARG A 64 10.94 -2.73 8.54
N THR A 65 10.08 -3.11 9.48
CA THR A 65 10.52 -3.40 10.84
C THR A 65 11.11 -4.82 10.83
N GLY A 66 12.39 -4.92 11.16
CA GLY A 66 13.16 -6.17 11.23
C GLY A 66 13.00 -6.84 12.59
#